data_AF-A0A7W2T430-F1
#
_entry.id   AF-A0A7W2T430-F1
#
_cell.length_a   1.000
_cell.length_b   1.000
_cell.length_c   1.000
_cell.angle_alpha   90.00
_cell.angle_beta   90.00
_cell.angle_gamma   90.00
#
_symmetry.space_group_name_H-M   'P 1'
#
loop_
_entity.id
_entity.type
_entity.pdbx_description
1 polymer ?
#
loop_
_entity_poly.entity_id
_entity_poly.type
_entity_poly.pdbx_seq_one_letter_code
_entity_poly.pdbx_strand_id
1 'polypeptide(L)' 'MIPHHSIAILTSGRANIEDKRVKDLANAIIKAQEREVMEMKWLLEDIEANGFADTEQKAKKRPMPDLHLGAKI' A
#
# COMPACT_ATOMS: atom_id res chain seq x y z
N MET A 1 2.60 -10.03 -0.34
CA MET A 1 1.65 -9.09 0.29
C MET A 1 0.79 -8.32 -0.71
N ILE A 2 1.28 -7.97 -1.91
CA ILE A 2 0.44 -7.36 -2.96
C ILE A 2 -0.87 -8.15 -3.20
N PRO A 3 -0.86 -9.49 -3.45
CA PRO A 3 -2.11 -10.21 -3.72
C PRO A 3 -3.09 -10.20 -2.54
N HIS A 4 -2.58 -10.30 -1.30
CA HIS A 4 -3.38 -10.21 -0.07
C HIS A 4 -4.09 -8.85 0.05
N HIS A 5 -3.39 -7.76 -0.27
CA HIS A 5 -3.99 -6.43 -0.24
C HIS A 5 -5.00 -6.26 -1.37
N SER A 6 -4.64 -6.68 -2.58
CA SER A 6 -5.54 -6.60 -3.73
C SER A 6 -6.86 -7.35 -3.52
N ILE A 7 -6.84 -8.54 -2.90
CA ILE A 7 -8.07 -9.27 -2.59
C ILE A 7 -8.89 -8.57 -1.50
N ALA A 8 -8.26 -8.00 -0.48
CA ALA A 8 -8.95 -7.27 0.58
C ALA A 8 -9.57 -5.96 0.07
N ILE A 9 -8.88 -5.22 -0.80
CA ILE A 9 -9.44 -4.06 -1.53
C ILE A 9 -10.66 -4.49 -2.34
N LEU A 10 -10.52 -5.54 -3.16
CA LEU A 10 -11.60 -6.03 -4.03
C LEU A 10 -12.84 -6.45 -3.24
N THR A 11 -12.61 -7.19 -2.14
CA THR A 11 -13.69 -7.69 -1.28
C THR A 11 -14.38 -6.55 -0.55
N SER A 12 -13.61 -5.63 0.03
CA SER A 12 -14.15 -4.46 0.74
C SER A 12 -14.91 -3.52 -0.20
N GLY A 13 -14.40 -3.30 -1.42
CA GLY A 13 -15.03 -2.42 -2.41
C GLY A 13 -16.31 -2.98 -3.03
N ARG A 14 -16.55 -4.30 -2.96
CA ARG A 14 -17.76 -4.97 -3.45
C ARG A 14 -18.76 -5.32 -2.36
N ALA A 15 -18.42 -5.10 -1.09
CA ALA A 15 -19.29 -5.43 0.03
C ALA A 15 -20.52 -4.51 0.06
N ASN A 16 -21.71 -5.09 0.24
CA ASN A 16 -22.94 -4.32 0.45
C ASN A 16 -23.01 -3.82 1.90
N ILE A 17 -22.35 -2.70 2.19
CA ILE A 17 -22.24 -2.12 3.52
C ILE A 17 -23.27 -0.99 3.69
N GLU A 18 -24.29 -1.24 4.51
CA GLU A 18 -25.35 -0.28 4.85
C GLU A 18 -24.94 0.63 6.02
N ASP A 19 -24.26 0.09 7.05
CA ASP A 19 -23.83 0.89 8.21
C ASP A 19 -22.74 1.88 7.80
N LYS A 20 -23.02 3.17 7.99
CA LYS A 20 -22.14 4.27 7.61
C LYS A 20 -20.76 4.20 8.28
N ARG A 21 -20.69 3.77 9.54
CA ARG A 21 -19.42 3.65 10.29
C ARG A 21 -18.54 2.56 9.69
N VAL A 22 -19.14 1.43 9.32
CA VAL A 22 -18.42 0.32 8.68
C VAL A 22 -17.96 0.72 7.28
N LYS A 23 -18.78 1.48 6.54
CA LYS A 23 -18.42 2.00 5.21
C LYS A 23 -17.24 2.96 5.27
N ASP A 24 -17.22 3.85 6.26
CA ASP A 24 -16.11 4.79 6.45
C ASP A 24 -14.82 4.07 6.85
N LEU A 25 -14.92 3.04 7.71
CA LEU A 25 -13.79 2.16 8.04
C LEU A 25 -13.29 1.40 6.80
N ALA A 26 -14.17 0.81 6.00
CA ALA A 26 -13.80 0.10 4.77
C ALA A 26 -13.08 1.00 3.78
N ASN A 27 -13.57 2.24 3.59
CA ASN A 27 -12.91 3.23 2.73
C ASN A 27 -11.51 3.62 3.25
N ALA A 28 -11.34 3.77 4.57
CA ALA A 28 -10.04 4.04 5.17
C ALA A 28 -9.05 2.88 4.96
N ILE A 29 -9.53 1.64 5.13
CA ILE A 29 -8.74 0.42 4.91
C ILE A 29 -8.32 0.32 3.44
N ILE A 30 -9.25 0.51 2.49
CA ILE A 30 -8.96 0.48 1.05
C ILE A 30 -7.86 1.49 0.71
N LYS A 31 -8.00 2.75 1.17
CA LYS A 31 -7.00 3.80 0.93
C LYS A 31 -5.63 3.45 1.50
N ALA A 32 -5.56 2.81 2.67
CA ALA A 32 -4.30 2.36 3.25
C ALA A 32 -3.66 1.26 2.40
N GLN A 33 -4.45 0.26 2.01
CA GLN A 33 -3.95 -0.87 1.24
C GLN A 33 -3.53 -0.49 -0.18
N GLU A 34 -4.21 0.47 -0.82
CA GLU A 34 -3.78 1.02 -2.11
C GLU A 34 -2.39 1.68 -2.00
N ARG A 35 -2.12 2.42 -0.91
CA ARG A 35 -0.80 2.98 -0.64
C ARG A 35 0.26 1.90 -0.43
N GLU A 36 -0.01 0.93 0.41
CA GLU A 36 0.89 -0.20 0.67
C GLU A 36 1.19 -0.99 -0.61
N VAL A 37 0.22 -1.12 -1.53
CA VAL A 37 0.44 -1.73 -2.86
C VAL A 37 1.38 -0.89 -3.72
N MET A 38 1.24 0.43 -3.73
CA MET A 38 2.18 1.31 -4.44
C MET A 38 3.58 1.20 -3.84
N GLU A 39 3.69 1.19 -2.51
CA GLU A 39 4.97 1.05 -1.82
C GLU A 39 5.66 -0.27 -2.15
N MET A 40 4.92 -1.38 -2.08
CA MET A 40 5.44 -2.69 -2.44
C MET A 40 5.87 -2.78 -3.91
N LYS A 41 5.14 -2.15 -4.83
CA LYS A 41 5.52 -2.12 -6.25
C LYS A 41 6.83 -1.37 -6.46
N TRP A 42 6.98 -0.20 -5.84
CA TRP A 42 8.24 0.54 -5.89
C TRP A 42 9.39 -0.26 -5.28
N LEU A 43 9.16 -0.94 -4.14
CA LEU A 43 10.18 -1.79 -3.52
C LEU A 43 10.58 -2.96 -4.43
N LEU A 44 9.65 -3.54 -5.19
CA LEU A 44 9.99 -4.57 -6.18
C LEU A 44 10.90 -4.02 -7.28
N GLU A 45 10.59 -2.85 -7.83
CA GLU A 45 11.42 -2.18 -8.85
C GLU A 45 12.82 -1.83 -8.31
N ASP A 46 12.89 -1.29 -7.10
CA ASP A 46 14.16 -0.96 -6.46
C ASP A 46 15.00 -2.22 -6.14
N ILE A 47 14.38 -3.32 -5.72
CA ILE A 47 15.07 -4.61 -5.51
C ILE A 47 15.56 -5.19 -6.84
N GLU A 48 14.76 -5.11 -7.91
CA GLU A 48 15.16 -5.59 -9.23
C GLU A 48 16.37 -4.82 -9.77
N ALA A 49 16.40 -3.49 -9.58
CA ALA A 49 17.49 -2.63 -10.05
C ALA A 49 18.75 -2.71 -9.17
N ASN A 50 18.59 -2.79 -7.84
CA ASN A 50 19.68 -2.56 -6.88
C ASN A 50 19.97 -3.76 -5.96
N GLY A 51 19.26 -4.89 -6.13
CA GLY A 51 19.34 -6.06 -5.25
C GLY A 51 18.73 -5.83 -3.87
N PHE A 52 18.88 -6.79 -2.96
CA PHE A 52 18.33 -6.70 -1.60
C PHE A 52 19.07 -5.70 -0.70
N ALA A 53 18.29 -4.91 0.05
CA ALA A 53 18.76 -4.07 1.14
C ALA A 53 18.73 -4.84 2.49
N ASP A 54 19.53 -5.89 2.58
CA ASP A 54 19.60 -6.83 3.73
C ASP A 54 20.35 -6.29 4.96
N THR A 55 20.90 -5.08 4.90
CA THR A 55 21.51 -4.39 6.04
C THR A 55 20.88 -3.02 6.26
N GLU A 56 20.89 -2.53 7.49
CA GLU A 56 20.41 -1.18 7.81
C GLU A 56 21.11 -0.10 6.97
N GLN A 57 22.40 -0.28 6.68
CA GLN A 57 23.18 0.67 5.91
C GLN A 57 22.70 0.74 4.45
N LYS A 58 22.35 -0.41 3.85
CA LYS A 58 21.76 -0.46 2.51
C LYS A 58 20.35 0.15 2.50
N ALA A 59 19.53 -0.16 3.50
CA ALA A 59 18.17 0.39 3.62
C ALA A 59 18.16 1.92 3.79
N LYS A 60 19.03 2.46 4.66
CA LYS A 60 19.17 3.92 4.87
C LYS A 60 19.61 4.68 3.61
N LYS A 61 20.34 4.03 2.70
CA LYS A 61 20.76 4.62 1.41
C LYS A 61 19.67 4.60 0.33
N ARG A 62 18.62 3.80 0.52
CA ARG A 62 17.52 3.60 -0.42
C ARG A 62 16.19 3.89 0.29
N PRO A 63 15.95 5.14 0.71
CA PRO A 63 14.73 5.47 1.43
C PRO A 63 13.51 5.30 0.52
N MET A 64 12.41 4.85 1.11
CA MET A 64 11.12 4.83 0.44
C MET A 64 10.72 6.27 0.06
N PRO A 65 10.31 6.54 -1.20
CA PRO A 65 9.78 7.84 -1.57
C PRO A 65 8.46 8.13 -0.84
N ASP A 66 8.18 9.41 -0.62
CA ASP A 66 6.87 9.85 -0.14
C ASP A 66 5.84 9.71 -1.27
N LEU A 67 5.13 8.57 -1.26
CA LEU A 67 4.04 8.28 -2.21
C LEU A 67 2.69 8.88 -1.75
N HIS A 68 2.67 9.71 -0.71
CA HIS A 68 1.44 10.21 -0.09
C HIS A 68 0.91 11.53 -0.71
N LEU A 69 1.63 12.14 -1.66
CA LEU A 69 1.33 13.48 -2.22
C LEU A 69 0.06 13.59 -3.09
N GLY A 70 -0.70 12.51 -3.31
CA GLY A 70 -1.90 12.50 -4.17
C GLY A 70 -3.24 12.70 -3.47
N ALA A 71 -3.32 12.62 -2.14
CA ALA A 71 -4.58 12.75 -1.41
C ALA A 71 -4.75 14.18 -0.85
N LYS A 72 -4.98 15.15 -1.74
CA LYS A 72 -5.63 16.40 -1.30
C LYS A 72 -7.06 16.03 -0.89
N ILE A 73 -7.35 16.22 0.39
CA ILE A 73 -8.69 16.17 0.97
C ILE A 73 -9.55 17.25 0.31
#